data_AF-A0A7R9YJF6-F1
#
_entry.id   AF-A0A7R9YJF6-F1
#
_cell.length_a   1.000
_cell.length_b   1.000
_cell.length_c   1.000
_cell.angle_alpha   90.00
_cell.angle_beta   90.00
_cell.angle_gamma   90.00
#
_symmetry.space_group_name_H-M   'P 1'
#
loop_
_entity.id
_entity.type
_entity.pdbx_description
1 polymer ?
#
loop_
_entity_poly.entity_id
_entity_poly.type
_entity_poly.pdbx_seq_one_letter_code
_entity_poly.pdbx_strand_id
1 'polypeptide(L)'
;FEAGVEVVSLFALSTENTSGRSTGEVEHILQLVAQLLTSQASTLVDRAVRVRIVSSPSCAPLLPRKLHAAIADLRARAERRGGAQADGYVLCIALGYGGMADLAQAAREIARKVATGALSADSVDE
;
A
#
# COMPACT_ATOMS: atom_id res chain seq x y z
N PHE A 1 -7.88 3.42 -16.97
CA PHE A 1 -9.31 3.78 -17.05
C PHE A 1 -9.90 3.38 -18.39
N GLU A 2 -9.43 3.95 -19.51
CA GLU A 2 -9.96 3.62 -20.86
C GLU A 2 -9.81 2.14 -21.22
N ALA A 3 -8.74 1.49 -20.77
CA ALA A 3 -8.52 0.06 -20.96
C ALA A 3 -9.39 -0.85 -20.07
N GLY A 4 -10.28 -0.31 -19.23
CA GLY A 4 -11.16 -1.12 -18.35
C GLY A 4 -10.47 -1.85 -17.20
N VAL A 5 -9.17 -1.63 -16.96
CA VAL A 5 -8.42 -2.27 -15.87
C VAL A 5 -8.87 -1.74 -14.52
N GLU A 6 -9.48 -2.59 -13.70
CA GLU A 6 -10.03 -2.25 -12.38
C GLU A 6 -8.95 -2.07 -11.31
N VAL A 7 -7.91 -2.91 -11.32
CA VAL A 7 -6.84 -2.89 -10.31
C VAL A 7 -5.49 -2.73 -10.98
N VAL A 8 -4.73 -1.74 -10.52
CA VAL A 8 -3.34 -1.52 -10.91
C VAL A 8 -2.46 -1.57 -9.67
N SER A 9 -1.50 -2.49 -9.67
CA SER A 9 -0.47 -2.57 -8.63
C SER A 9 0.85 -2.01 -9.17
N LEU A 10 1.28 -0.88 -8.63
CA LEU A 10 2.55 -0.26 -8.94
C LEU A 10 3.61 -0.71 -7.94
N PHE A 11 4.67 -1.34 -8.46
CA PHE A 11 5.84 -1.65 -7.66
C PHE A 11 6.78 -0.44 -7.65
N ALA A 12 6.57 0.46 -6.69
CA ALA A 12 7.28 1.74 -6.66
C ALA A 12 8.65 1.65 -5.98
N LEU A 13 8.83 0.73 -5.03
CA LEU A 13 10.12 0.49 -4.38
C LEU A 13 10.21 -0.95 -3.86
N SER A 14 11.27 -1.68 -4.20
CA SER A 14 11.49 -3.06 -3.71
C SER A 14 12.30 -3.11 -2.41
N THR A 15 12.27 -4.25 -1.73
CA THR A 15 13.13 -4.53 -0.57
C THR A 15 14.62 -4.39 -0.90
N GLU A 16 15.05 -4.83 -2.07
CA GLU A 16 16.44 -4.72 -2.54
C GLU A 16 16.82 -3.27 -2.81
N ASN A 17 15.88 -2.46 -3.30
CA ASN A 17 16.10 -1.03 -3.45
C ASN A 17 16.22 -0.34 -2.09
N THR A 18 15.53 -0.81 -1.06
CA THR A 18 15.66 -0.22 0.29
C THR A 18 16.92 -0.65 1.04
N SER A 19 17.47 -1.83 0.78
CA SER A 19 18.65 -2.35 1.50
C SER A 19 19.98 -1.91 0.90
N GLY A 20 20.02 -1.65 -0.42
CA GLY A 20 21.23 -1.22 -1.12
C GLY A 20 21.38 0.30 -1.28
N ARG A 21 20.37 1.10 -0.91
CA ARG A 21 20.37 2.57 -1.08
C ARG A 21 20.46 3.28 0.26
N SER A 22 20.94 4.52 0.24
CA SER A 22 20.99 5.35 1.45
C SER A 22 19.59 5.72 1.93
N THR A 23 19.41 5.88 3.25
CA THR A 23 18.13 6.28 3.85
C THR A 23 17.59 7.58 3.23
N GLY A 24 18.46 8.57 2.98
CA GLY A 24 18.06 9.83 2.38
C GLY A 24 17.56 9.70 0.94
N GLU A 25 18.12 8.77 0.15
CA GLU A 25 17.62 8.50 -1.20
C GLU A 25 16.23 7.84 -1.15
N VAL A 26 16.05 6.86 -0.27
CA VAL A 26 14.75 6.19 -0.07
C VAL A 26 13.70 7.19 0.38
N GLU A 27 14.01 8.05 1.36
CA GLU A 27 13.11 9.12 1.81
C GLU A 27 12.76 10.09 0.68
N HIS A 28 13.71 10.45 -0.18
CA HIS A 28 13.45 11.33 -1.33
C HIS A 28 12.47 10.68 -2.32
N ILE A 29 12.65 9.40 -2.64
CA ILE A 29 11.71 8.66 -3.51
C ILE A 29 10.30 8.64 -2.89
N LEU A 30 10.20 8.36 -1.59
CA LEU A 30 8.92 8.36 -0.89
C LEU A 30 8.26 9.75 -0.86
N GLN A 31 9.04 10.82 -0.80
CA GLN A 31 8.54 12.19 -0.95
C GLN A 31 7.98 12.46 -2.35
N LEU A 32 8.63 11.96 -3.40
CA LEU A 32 8.12 12.06 -4.77
C LEU A 32 6.76 11.35 -4.92
N VAL A 33 6.60 10.16 -4.30
CA VAL A 33 5.31 9.46 -4.26
C VAL A 33 4.24 10.31 -3.56
N ALA A 34 4.56 10.92 -2.44
CA ALA A 34 3.62 11.80 -1.72
C ALA A 34 3.22 13.03 -2.55
N GLN A 35 4.18 13.65 -3.24
CA GLN A 35 3.93 14.79 -4.13
C GLN A 35 3.05 14.39 -5.31
N LEU A 36 3.31 13.24 -5.92
CA LEU A 36 2.51 12.71 -7.01
C LEU A 36 1.05 12.49 -6.57
N LEU A 37 0.82 11.80 -5.45
CA LEU A 37 -0.53 11.57 -4.92
C LEU A 37 -1.27 12.87 -4.60
N THR A 38 -0.56 13.86 -4.06
CA THR A 38 -1.14 15.17 -3.77
C THR A 38 -1.52 15.91 -5.05
N SER A 39 -0.64 15.93 -6.06
CA SER A 39 -0.89 16.61 -7.33
C SER A 39 -2.03 15.97 -8.13
N GLN A 40 -2.18 14.65 -8.03
CA GLN A 40 -3.21 13.88 -8.74
C GLN A 40 -4.49 13.71 -7.92
N ALA A 41 -4.60 14.32 -6.73
CA ALA A 41 -5.68 14.04 -5.79
C ALA A 41 -7.08 14.28 -6.38
N SER A 42 -7.27 15.40 -7.09
CA SER A 42 -8.55 15.70 -7.74
C SER A 42 -8.88 14.65 -8.80
N THR A 43 -7.94 14.31 -9.69
CA THR A 43 -8.15 13.29 -10.73
C THR A 43 -8.51 11.93 -10.12
N LEU A 44 -7.80 11.51 -9.08
CA LEU A 44 -8.03 10.23 -8.40
C LEU A 44 -9.43 10.19 -7.76
N VAL A 45 -9.83 11.27 -7.09
CA VAL A 45 -11.16 11.38 -6.48
C VAL A 45 -12.26 11.44 -7.54
N ASP A 46 -12.04 12.19 -8.62
CA ASP A 46 -13.00 12.37 -9.70
C ASP A 46 -13.29 11.07 -10.45
N ARG A 47 -12.27 10.21 -10.54
CA ARG A 47 -12.33 8.88 -11.15
C ARG A 47 -12.69 7.77 -10.14
N ALA A 48 -13.06 8.13 -8.90
CA ALA A 48 -13.39 7.19 -7.82
C ALA A 48 -12.28 6.14 -7.56
N VAL A 49 -11.02 6.55 -7.64
CA VAL A 49 -9.86 5.66 -7.44
C VAL A 49 -9.60 5.48 -5.94
N ARG A 50 -9.57 4.23 -5.49
CA ARG A 50 -9.12 3.86 -4.15
C ARG A 50 -7.61 3.63 -4.15
N VAL A 51 -6.88 4.50 -3.47
CA VAL A 51 -5.44 4.32 -3.26
C VAL A 51 -5.17 3.43 -2.04
N ARG A 52 -4.37 2.39 -2.23
CA ARG A 52 -3.86 1.51 -1.17
C ARG A 52 -2.33 1.53 -1.19
N ILE A 53 -1.72 1.68 -0.01
CA ILE A 53 -0.28 1.50 0.16
C ILE A 53 -0.04 0.15 0.82
N VAL A 54 0.87 -0.61 0.24
CA VAL A 54 1.41 -1.84 0.85
C VAL A 54 2.88 -1.57 1.12
N SER A 55 3.33 -1.79 2.35
CA SER A 55 4.73 -1.59 2.72
C SER A 55 5.20 -2.66 3.70
N SER A 56 6.46 -3.06 3.59
CA SER A 56 7.07 -3.97 4.56
C SER A 56 7.23 -3.31 5.94
N PRO A 57 7.33 -4.11 7.03
CA PRO A 57 7.57 -3.58 8.37
C PRO A 57 8.85 -2.74 8.51
N SER A 58 9.87 -2.99 7.68
CA SER A 58 11.11 -2.21 7.65
C SER A 58 10.97 -0.90 6.87
N CYS A 59 10.08 -0.84 5.87
CA CYS A 59 9.83 0.37 5.10
C CYS A 59 8.76 1.28 5.74
N ALA A 60 7.80 0.70 6.48
CA ALA A 60 6.72 1.44 7.14
C ALA A 60 7.21 2.65 8.00
N PRO A 61 8.29 2.54 8.80
CA PRO A 61 8.81 3.67 9.58
C PRO A 61 9.43 4.80 8.73
N LEU A 62 9.83 4.50 7.48
CA LEU A 62 10.43 5.47 6.56
C LEU A 62 9.38 6.25 5.77
N LEU A 63 8.10 5.85 5.84
CA LEU A 63 7.03 6.52 5.12
C LEU A 63 6.86 7.96 5.65
N PRO A 64 7.01 8.98 4.78
CA PRO A 64 6.96 10.36 5.22
C PRO A 64 5.54 10.73 5.68
N ARG A 65 5.42 11.56 6.71
CA ARG A 65 4.12 12.06 7.21
C ARG A 65 3.25 12.65 6.09
N LYS A 66 3.86 13.29 5.10
CA LYS A 66 3.18 13.83 3.91
C LYS A 66 2.46 12.75 3.09
N LEU A 67 3.03 11.55 2.98
CA LEU A 67 2.39 10.42 2.28
C LEU A 67 1.12 9.98 3.02
N HIS A 68 1.20 9.79 4.34
CA HIS A 68 0.04 9.49 5.17
C HIS A 68 -1.05 10.56 5.06
N ALA A 69 -0.67 11.84 5.10
CA ALA A 69 -1.60 12.96 4.95
C ALA A 69 -2.28 12.96 3.58
N ALA A 70 -1.54 12.72 2.50
CA ALA A 70 -2.10 12.66 1.15
C ALA A 70 -3.14 11.53 1.00
N ILE A 71 -2.86 10.35 1.56
CA ILE A 71 -3.79 9.21 1.54
C ILE A 71 -5.05 9.50 2.37
N ALA A 72 -4.88 10.13 3.54
CA ALA A 72 -6.01 10.51 4.39
C ALA A 72 -6.89 11.57 3.70
N ASP A 73 -6.29 12.57 3.05
CA ASP A 73 -7.03 13.59 2.28
C ASP A 73 -7.80 12.96 1.11
N LEU A 74 -7.17 12.05 0.35
CA LEU A 74 -7.82 11.29 -0.72
C LEU A 74 -9.06 10.54 -0.21
N ARG A 75 -8.93 9.82 0.91
CA ARG A 75 -10.06 9.10 1.53
C ARG A 75 -11.19 10.04 1.93
N ALA A 76 -10.87 11.13 2.64
CA ALA A 76 -11.84 12.11 3.08
C ALA A 76 -12.56 12.80 1.91
N ARG A 77 -11.85 13.07 0.80
CA ARG A 77 -12.43 13.64 -0.42
C ARG A 77 -13.36 12.65 -1.12
N ALA A 78 -12.98 11.37 -1.18
CA ALA A 78 -13.81 10.32 -1.76
C ALA A 78 -15.12 10.12 -0.96
N GLU A 79 -15.04 10.10 0.38
CA GLU A 79 -16.19 9.99 1.27
C GLU A 79 -17.18 11.16 1.08
N ARG A 80 -16.67 12.39 1.04
CA ARG A 80 -17.50 13.60 0.82
C ARG A 80 -18.25 13.60 -0.51
N ARG A 81 -17.78 12.84 -1.50
CA ARG A 81 -18.39 12.76 -2.83
C ARG A 81 -19.54 11.76 -2.91
N GLY A 82 -19.88 11.07 -1.81
CA GLY A 82 -20.94 10.06 -1.78
C GLY A 82 -20.61 8.77 -2.55
N GLY A 83 -19.35 8.61 -2.97
CA GLY A 83 -18.92 7.41 -3.68
C GLY A 83 -18.86 6.24 -2.72
N ALA A 84 -19.80 5.30 -2.85
CA ALA A 84 -19.59 3.95 -2.36
C ALA A 84 -18.32 3.44 -3.06
N GLN A 85 -17.22 3.30 -2.32
CA GLN A 85 -15.96 2.79 -2.87
C GLN A 85 -16.05 1.31 -3.31
N ALA A 86 -17.26 0.75 -3.50
CA ALA A 86 -17.50 -0.64 -3.83
C ALA A 86 -17.09 -0.95 -5.28
N ASP A 87 -17.33 -0.03 -6.23
CA ASP A 87 -17.15 -0.27 -7.68
C ASP A 87 -16.06 0.62 -8.32
N GLY A 88 -15.17 1.18 -7.50
CA GLY A 88 -14.10 2.09 -7.95
C GLY A 88 -12.80 1.40 -8.31
N TYR A 89 -12.04 1.97 -9.24
CA TYR A 89 -10.69 1.52 -9.59
C TYR A 89 -9.76 1.48 -8.37
N VAL A 90 -8.87 0.49 -8.27
CA VAL A 90 -7.89 0.38 -7.18
C VAL A 90 -6.50 0.65 -7.71
N LEU A 91 -5.82 1.61 -7.07
CA LEU A 91 -4.39 1.84 -7.25
C LEU A 91 -3.67 1.33 -6.00
N CYS A 92 -3.03 0.17 -6.12
CA CYS A 92 -2.15 -0.37 -5.09
C CYS A 92 -0.72 0.10 -5.36
N ILE A 93 -0.04 0.67 -4.36
CA ILE A 93 1.34 1.12 -4.46
C ILE A 93 2.16 0.35 -3.44
N ALA A 94 3.09 -0.46 -3.92
CA ALA A 94 3.98 -1.29 -3.11
C ALA A 94 5.31 -0.56 -2.85
N LEU A 95 5.63 -0.33 -1.57
CA LEU A 95 6.78 0.45 -1.10
C LEU A 95 7.66 -0.40 -0.16
N GLY A 96 8.92 -0.59 -0.54
CA GLY A 96 9.81 -1.52 0.14
C GLY A 96 9.23 -2.94 0.22
N TYR A 97 8.48 -3.34 -0.81
CA TYR A 97 7.79 -4.62 -0.86
C TYR A 97 8.73 -5.73 -1.36
N GLY A 98 8.59 -6.93 -0.81
CA GLY A 98 9.26 -8.13 -1.28
C GLY A 98 8.33 -9.31 -1.06
N GLY A 99 7.88 -9.97 -2.12
CA GLY A 99 6.85 -11.02 -2.02
C GLY A 99 7.21 -12.16 -1.07
N MET A 100 8.49 -12.58 -1.05
CA MET A 100 8.97 -13.59 -0.10
C MET A 100 8.94 -13.11 1.36
N ALA A 101 9.22 -11.82 1.59
CA ALA A 101 9.16 -11.25 2.93
C ALA A 101 7.71 -11.17 3.43
N ASP A 102 6.76 -10.89 2.52
CA ASP A 102 5.32 -10.85 2.80
C ASP A 102 4.79 -12.25 3.15
N LEU A 103 5.12 -13.27 2.35
CA LEU A 103 4.80 -14.68 2.65
C LEU A 103 5.41 -15.13 3.99
N ALA A 104 6.66 -14.77 4.26
CA ALA A 104 7.30 -15.08 5.53
C ALA A 104 6.64 -14.37 6.72
N GLN A 105 6.10 -13.15 6.52
CA GLN A 105 5.33 -12.47 7.55
C GLN A 105 3.99 -13.16 7.80
N ALA A 106 3.23 -13.46 6.74
CA ALA A 106 1.96 -14.18 6.83
C ALA A 106 2.12 -15.53 7.54
N ALA A 107 3.13 -16.31 7.16
CA ALA A 107 3.44 -17.58 7.80
C ALA A 107 3.75 -17.45 9.31
N ARG A 108 4.50 -16.40 9.71
CA ARG A 108 4.77 -16.13 11.14
C ARG A 108 3.50 -15.76 11.90
N GLU A 109 2.61 -14.98 11.30
CA GLU A 109 1.33 -14.60 11.93
C GLU A 109 0.41 -15.81 12.08
N ILE A 110 0.32 -16.67 11.06
CA ILE A 110 -0.42 -17.95 11.11
C ILE A 110 0.16 -18.83 12.22
N ALA A 111 1.48 -19.03 12.25
CA ALA A 111 2.14 -19.84 13.27
C ALA A 111 1.87 -19.33 14.69
N ARG A 112 1.84 -18.00 14.91
CA ARG A 112 1.46 -17.42 16.20
C ARG A 112 0.02 -17.73 16.57
N LYS A 113 -0.92 -17.59 15.63
CA LYS A 113 -2.35 -17.89 15.86
C LYS A 113 -2.56 -19.37 16.19
N VAL A 114 -1.84 -20.27 15.53
CA VAL A 114 -1.84 -21.71 15.83
C VAL A 114 -1.27 -21.97 17.23
N ALA A 115 -0.12 -21.37 17.56
CA ALA A 115 0.50 -21.52 18.87
C ALA A 115 -0.38 -21.03 20.03
N THR A 116 -1.22 -20.01 19.81
CA THR A 116 -2.19 -19.52 20.80
C THR A 116 -3.52 -20.27 20.79
N GLY A 117 -3.70 -21.29 19.95
CA GLY A 117 -4.97 -22.01 19.78
C GLY A 117 -6.09 -21.19 19.13
N ALA A 118 -5.77 -20.02 18.56
CA ALA A 118 -6.73 -19.15 17.89
C ALA A 118 -7.03 -19.59 16.44
N LEU A 119 -6.24 -20.52 15.91
CA LEU A 119 -6.38 -21.12 14.58
C LEU A 119 -5.93 -22.59 14.65
N SER A 120 -6.62 -23.49 13.97
CA SER A 120 -6.14 -24.87 13.82
C SER A 120 -5.11 -24.93 12.68
N ALA A 121 -4.03 -25.68 12.84
CA ALA A 121 -3.08 -25.90 11.74
C ALA A 121 -3.76 -26.54 10.52
N ASP A 122 -4.71 -27.44 10.75
CA ASP A 122 -5.45 -28.13 9.68
C ASP A 122 -6.43 -27.22 8.92
N SER A 123 -6.70 -26.03 9.46
CA SER A 123 -7.53 -25.01 8.81
C SER A 123 -6.72 -24.00 7.99
N VAL A 124 -5.41 -24.18 7.86
CA VAL A 124 -4.55 -23.32 7.05
C VAL A 124 -4.50 -23.87 5.62
N ASP A 125 -4.98 -23.08 4.67
CA ASP A 125 -5.02 -23.35 3.25
C ASP A 125 -4.47 -22.16 2.42
N GLU A 126 -4.57 -22.27 1.08
CA GLU A 126 -4.21 -21.22 0.09
C GLU A 126 -5.20 -20.05 0.12
#